data_AF-A0A519Z857-F1
#
_entry.id   AF-A0A519Z857-F1
#
_cell.length_a   1.000
_cell.length_b   1.000
_cell.length_c   1.000
_cell.angle_alpha   90.00
_cell.angle_beta   90.00
_cell.angle_gamma   90.00
#
_symmetry.space_group_name_H-M   'P 1'
#
loop_
_entity.id
_entity.type
_entity.pdbx_description
1 polymer ?
#
loop_
_entity_poly.entity_id
_entity_poly.type
_entity_poly.pdbx_seq_one_letter_code
_entity_poly.pdbx_strand_id
1 'polypeptide(L)'
;FTGKKPFTNVYLTGIVRDKLGRKMSKSLGNSPDPIDLIEQYGADGVRVGMLMSSPAGNDLMFDESYCEQGRNFANKVWNAFRLVKGWDVDTSLTNPNTQAIAWFDSRFSEALVEIEHNFKQYRLSEALTATYKLVWDDFCAWYLEMVKPAYQQPVDAASKAATVKYFEQVLKLLHPFMPFLTEELYHDELFGQRTDMDCCIVADYPVVGEVNEALLKDAELVKGLVSEIRNVRNTRQISPKEALELSIKVNSDIAYADWLAIIYKLANVSKADFVSDKVAGAASFMVGKDEFFIPLNENVDLGAEKERLTKELEYLQGFLKSVDAKLSNERFVQNAKPEIIENERNKKADAETKMSIIKESLAGL
;
A
#
# COMPACT_ATOMS: atom_id res chain seq x y z
N PHE A 1 13.29 29.12 -42.35
CA PHE A 1 12.08 28.43 -41.84
C PHE A 1 11.77 27.24 -42.74
N THR A 2 11.51 26.05 -42.20
CA THR A 2 11.36 24.79 -42.96
C THR A 2 9.91 24.48 -43.38
N GLY A 3 8.93 25.33 -43.04
CA GLY A 3 7.51 25.11 -43.34
C GLY A 3 6.84 23.95 -42.57
N LYS A 4 7.56 23.32 -41.63
CA LYS A 4 7.08 22.21 -40.80
C LYS A 4 7.06 22.61 -39.33
N LYS A 5 6.14 22.06 -38.54
CA LYS A 5 6.17 22.22 -37.08
C LYS A 5 7.47 21.61 -36.53
N PRO A 6 8.21 22.31 -35.65
CA PRO A 6 9.47 21.80 -35.09
C PRO A 6 9.26 20.67 -34.06
N PHE A 7 8.07 20.59 -33.46
CA PHE A 7 7.67 19.58 -32.49
C PHE A 7 6.15 19.32 -32.56
N THR A 8 5.73 18.13 -32.14
CA THR A 8 4.30 17.76 -32.07
C THR A 8 3.69 18.10 -30.72
N ASN A 9 4.41 17.83 -29.64
CA ASN A 9 3.97 18.07 -28.27
C ASN A 9 4.95 19.04 -27.59
N VAL A 10 4.42 19.96 -26.79
CA VAL A 10 5.22 20.87 -25.96
C VAL A 10 4.80 20.64 -24.52
N TYR A 11 5.75 20.23 -23.68
CA TYR A 11 5.54 20.07 -22.25
C TYR A 11 6.16 21.27 -21.52
N LEU A 12 5.32 22.08 -20.89
CA LEU A 12 5.73 23.26 -20.15
C LEU A 12 5.69 22.92 -18.65
N THR A 13 6.85 23.00 -18.00
CA THR A 13 6.95 22.87 -16.54
C THR A 13 6.76 24.22 -15.87
N GLY A 14 6.28 24.20 -14.62
CA GLY A 14 6.33 25.37 -13.77
C GLY A 14 7.77 25.76 -13.41
N ILE A 15 7.88 26.83 -12.66
CA ILE A 15 9.13 27.40 -12.17
C ILE A 15 9.33 26.98 -10.71
N VAL A 16 10.57 26.67 -10.35
CA VAL A 16 10.95 26.43 -8.95
C VAL A 16 11.02 27.76 -8.20
N ARG A 17 10.32 27.84 -7.07
CA ARG A 17 10.18 29.02 -6.23
C ARG A 17 10.77 28.77 -4.84
N ASP A 18 11.33 29.81 -4.25
CA ASP A 18 11.78 29.78 -2.85
C ASP A 18 10.59 29.82 -1.87
N LYS A 19 10.88 29.73 -0.57
CA LYS A 19 9.86 29.76 0.51
C LYS A 19 9.02 31.05 0.54
N LEU A 20 9.46 32.12 -0.13
CA LEU A 20 8.76 33.39 -0.25
C LEU A 20 7.98 33.50 -1.58
N GLY A 21 7.96 32.45 -2.40
CA GLY A 21 7.29 32.41 -3.68
C GLY A 21 8.04 33.13 -4.80
N ARG A 22 9.29 33.53 -4.60
CA ARG A 22 10.11 34.16 -5.64
C ARG A 22 10.73 33.08 -6.52
N LYS A 23 10.84 33.35 -7.82
CA LYS A 23 11.59 32.47 -8.73
C LYS A 23 12.99 32.23 -8.17
N MET A 24 13.42 30.97 -8.13
CA MET A 24 14.80 30.64 -7.81
C MET A 24 15.71 31.07 -8.96
N SER A 25 16.78 31.78 -8.63
CA SER A 25 17.86 32.08 -9.57
C SER A 25 19.19 32.31 -8.85
N LYS A 26 20.29 31.99 -9.54
CA LYS A 26 21.65 32.29 -9.05
C LYS A 26 21.83 33.78 -8.76
N SER A 27 21.25 34.65 -9.60
CA SER A 27 21.33 36.11 -9.43
C SER A 27 20.63 36.63 -8.17
N LEU A 28 19.60 35.93 -7.68
CA LEU A 28 18.87 36.30 -6.47
C LEU A 28 19.46 35.66 -5.21
N GLY A 29 20.49 34.82 -5.34
CA GLY A 29 21.13 34.12 -4.23
C GLY A 29 20.20 33.15 -3.50
N ASN A 30 19.07 32.78 -4.10
CA ASN A 30 18.02 31.96 -3.48
C ASN A 30 17.88 30.58 -4.15
N SER A 31 18.81 30.18 -5.01
CA SER A 31 18.85 28.86 -5.64
C SER A 31 19.94 28.03 -4.97
N PRO A 32 19.63 26.88 -4.35
CA PRO A 32 20.66 25.94 -3.92
C PRO A 32 21.44 25.42 -5.14
N ASP A 33 22.67 24.98 -4.93
CA ASP A 33 23.42 24.28 -5.97
C ASP A 33 22.89 22.85 -6.10
N PRO A 34 22.45 22.41 -7.29
CA PRO A 34 22.03 21.03 -7.50
C PRO A 34 23.10 20.00 -7.15
N ILE A 35 24.40 20.32 -7.28
CA ILE A 35 25.48 19.39 -6.95
C ILE A 35 25.57 19.18 -5.44
N ASP A 36 25.40 20.24 -4.63
CA ASP A 36 25.38 20.13 -3.17
C ASP A 36 24.20 19.27 -2.70
N LEU A 37 23.03 19.44 -3.34
CA LEU A 37 21.86 18.59 -3.08
C LEU A 37 22.11 17.12 -3.45
N ILE A 38 22.80 16.87 -4.56
CA ILE A 38 23.18 15.51 -4.98
C ILE A 38 24.17 14.89 -4.00
N GLU A 39 25.15 15.65 -3.52
CA GLU A 39 26.12 15.17 -2.51
C GLU A 39 25.40 14.79 -1.21
N GLN A 40 24.40 15.55 -0.80
CA GLN A 40 23.66 15.31 0.45
C GLN A 40 22.58 14.21 0.34
N TYR A 41 21.83 14.16 -0.76
CA TYR A 41 20.64 13.32 -0.89
C TYR A 41 20.75 12.23 -1.97
N GLY A 42 21.82 12.22 -2.76
CA GLY A 42 21.99 11.37 -3.92
C GLY A 42 21.21 11.85 -5.14
N ALA A 43 21.73 11.56 -6.35
CA ALA A 43 21.12 12.02 -7.59
C ALA A 43 19.68 11.51 -7.77
N ASP A 44 19.41 10.26 -7.44
CA ASP A 44 18.05 9.69 -7.50
C ASP A 44 17.14 10.31 -6.43
N GLY A 45 17.66 10.60 -5.24
CA GLY A 45 16.90 11.25 -4.18
C GLY A 45 16.42 12.64 -4.59
N VAL A 46 17.30 13.43 -5.20
CA VAL A 46 16.95 14.75 -5.76
C VAL A 46 15.95 14.61 -6.92
N ARG A 47 16.18 13.69 -7.87
CA ARG A 47 15.27 13.47 -9.01
C ARG A 47 13.86 13.10 -8.56
N VAL A 48 13.73 12.12 -7.69
CA VAL A 48 12.43 11.66 -7.17
C VAL A 48 11.75 12.76 -6.38
N GLY A 49 12.45 13.39 -5.43
CA GLY A 49 11.89 14.45 -4.59
C GLY A 49 11.34 15.61 -5.42
N MET A 50 12.12 16.08 -6.39
CA MET A 50 11.72 17.20 -7.25
C MET A 50 10.56 16.83 -8.18
N LEU A 51 10.61 15.65 -8.82
CA LEU A 51 9.59 15.26 -9.78
C LEU A 51 8.25 14.94 -9.11
N MET A 52 8.29 14.29 -7.94
CA MET A 52 7.08 13.96 -7.18
C MET A 52 6.34 15.23 -6.73
N SER A 53 7.08 16.27 -6.34
CA SER A 53 6.50 17.55 -5.92
C SER A 53 6.15 18.51 -7.07
N SER A 54 6.34 18.11 -8.33
CA SER A 54 6.13 18.98 -9.52
C SER A 54 4.95 18.53 -10.39
N PRO A 55 3.69 18.70 -9.95
CA PRO A 55 2.53 18.37 -10.77
C PRO A 55 2.48 19.24 -12.03
N ALA A 56 1.96 18.68 -13.12
CA ALA A 56 1.97 19.32 -14.43
C ALA A 56 1.28 20.71 -14.40
N GLY A 57 1.99 21.72 -14.91
CA GLY A 57 1.46 23.08 -15.05
C GLY A 57 1.53 23.97 -13.79
N ASN A 58 2.00 23.47 -12.65
CA ASN A 58 2.15 24.25 -11.43
C ASN A 58 3.61 24.60 -11.13
N ASP A 59 3.82 25.74 -10.48
CA ASP A 59 5.10 26.10 -9.91
C ASP A 59 5.41 25.23 -8.67
N LEU A 60 6.69 24.88 -8.49
CA LEU A 60 7.16 24.10 -7.35
C LEU A 60 7.65 25.04 -6.25
N MET A 61 7.02 25.00 -5.09
CA MET A 61 7.53 25.66 -3.88
C MET A 61 8.61 24.77 -3.26
N PHE A 62 9.88 25.03 -3.54
CA PHE A 62 10.98 24.17 -3.15
C PHE A 62 11.17 24.09 -1.64
N ASP A 63 11.33 22.86 -1.15
CA ASP A 63 11.80 22.55 0.19
C ASP A 63 12.76 21.35 0.11
N GLU A 64 13.87 21.43 0.84
CA GLU A 64 14.89 20.37 0.86
C GLU A 64 14.34 19.04 1.40
N SER A 65 13.27 19.08 2.22
CA SER A 65 12.57 17.88 2.70
C SER A 65 12.04 17.00 1.56
N TYR A 66 11.80 17.54 0.36
CA TYR A 66 11.42 16.72 -0.79
C TYR A 66 12.60 15.84 -1.26
N CYS A 67 13.82 16.37 -1.27
CA CYS A 67 15.03 15.60 -1.59
C CYS A 67 15.29 14.55 -0.52
N GLU A 68 15.02 14.86 0.74
CA GLU A 68 15.06 13.89 1.84
C GLU A 68 14.05 12.74 1.63
N GLN A 69 12.82 13.06 1.24
CA GLN A 69 11.80 12.06 0.91
C GLN A 69 12.28 11.14 -0.22
N GLY A 70 12.84 11.70 -1.29
CA GLY A 70 13.39 10.91 -2.40
C GLY A 70 14.55 10.01 -1.96
N ARG A 71 15.46 10.52 -1.12
CA ARG A 71 16.55 9.70 -0.53
C ARG A 71 16.01 8.58 0.34
N ASN A 72 14.99 8.83 1.15
CA ASN A 72 14.37 7.82 2.00
C ASN A 72 13.69 6.73 1.16
N PHE A 73 13.11 7.10 0.01
CA PHE A 73 12.60 6.14 -0.96
C PHE A 73 13.72 5.29 -1.57
N ALA A 74 14.83 5.89 -1.96
CA ALA A 74 16.00 5.16 -2.43
C ALA A 74 16.50 4.13 -1.40
N ASN A 75 16.60 4.55 -0.14
CA ASN A 75 16.97 3.67 0.97
C ASN A 75 15.94 2.53 1.16
N LYS A 76 14.65 2.78 0.95
CA LYS A 76 13.61 1.74 1.03
C LYS A 76 13.82 0.66 -0.03
N VAL A 77 14.10 1.05 -1.28
CA VAL A 77 14.42 0.13 -2.39
C VAL A 77 15.69 -0.67 -2.07
N TRP A 78 16.75 -0.01 -1.61
CA TRP A 78 17.99 -0.68 -1.19
C TRP A 78 17.78 -1.68 -0.05
N ASN A 79 16.98 -1.33 0.95
CA ASN A 79 16.67 -2.22 2.08
C ASN A 79 15.84 -3.43 1.64
N ALA A 80 14.87 -3.23 0.74
CA ALA A 80 14.14 -4.34 0.13
C ALA A 80 15.09 -5.28 -0.62
N PHE A 81 16.04 -4.74 -1.38
CA PHE A 81 17.05 -5.52 -2.10
C PHE A 81 17.90 -6.35 -1.15
N ARG A 82 18.45 -5.74 -0.10
CA ARG A 82 19.23 -6.45 0.92
C ARG A 82 18.44 -7.55 1.61
N LEU A 83 17.16 -7.32 1.90
CA LEU A 83 16.27 -8.31 2.49
C LEU A 83 16.13 -9.52 1.57
N VAL A 84 15.73 -9.29 0.32
CA VAL A 84 15.49 -10.37 -0.65
C VAL A 84 16.80 -11.10 -0.96
N LYS A 85 17.92 -10.38 -1.16
CA LYS A 85 19.23 -10.98 -1.38
C LYS A 85 19.66 -11.91 -0.24
N GLY A 86 19.36 -11.53 1.01
CA GLY A 86 19.73 -12.30 2.19
C GLY A 86 18.90 -13.56 2.48
N TRP A 87 17.90 -13.90 1.66
CA TRP A 87 17.15 -15.15 1.85
C TRP A 87 17.86 -16.36 1.26
N ASP A 88 18.13 -17.35 2.11
CA ASP A 88 18.52 -18.70 1.70
C ASP A 88 17.33 -19.47 1.15
N VAL A 89 17.58 -20.35 0.18
CA VAL A 89 16.56 -21.17 -0.47
C VAL A 89 16.68 -22.61 -0.02
N ASP A 90 15.55 -23.20 0.41
CA ASP A 90 15.42 -24.63 0.59
C ASP A 90 14.44 -25.18 -0.46
N THR A 91 14.98 -26.02 -1.33
CA THR A 91 14.23 -26.62 -2.46
C THR A 91 13.27 -27.74 -2.04
N SER A 92 13.36 -28.21 -0.79
CA SER A 92 12.46 -29.22 -0.25
C SER A 92 11.16 -28.63 0.33
N LEU A 93 11.11 -27.32 0.56
CA LEU A 93 9.93 -26.65 1.09
C LEU A 93 8.82 -26.52 0.04
N THR A 94 7.60 -26.79 0.46
CA THR A 94 6.40 -26.48 -0.32
C THR A 94 6.11 -24.98 -0.26
N ASN A 95 5.60 -24.40 -1.35
CA ASN A 95 5.24 -22.98 -1.42
C ASN A 95 3.95 -22.67 -0.63
N PRO A 96 4.01 -21.92 0.49
CA PRO A 96 2.82 -21.51 1.23
C PRO A 96 2.26 -20.15 0.77
N ASN A 97 2.93 -19.48 -0.16
CA ASN A 97 2.71 -18.08 -0.53
C ASN A 97 2.02 -17.92 -1.89
N THR A 98 1.41 -18.97 -2.44
CA THR A 98 0.73 -18.94 -3.74
C THR A 98 -0.25 -17.77 -3.85
N GLN A 99 -1.02 -17.51 -2.79
CA GLN A 99 -2.00 -16.42 -2.75
C GLN A 99 -1.34 -15.04 -2.81
N ALA A 100 -0.25 -14.83 -2.07
CA ALA A 100 0.50 -13.58 -2.07
C ALA A 100 1.18 -13.31 -3.43
N ILE A 101 1.72 -14.37 -4.05
CA ILE A 101 2.34 -14.31 -5.37
C ILE A 101 1.32 -13.95 -6.45
N ALA A 102 0.15 -14.61 -6.44
CA ALA A 102 -0.93 -14.32 -7.38
C ALA A 102 -1.47 -12.89 -7.18
N TRP A 103 -1.64 -12.46 -5.92
CA TRP A 103 -2.11 -11.12 -5.60
C TRP A 103 -1.16 -10.05 -6.14
N PHE A 104 0.15 -10.19 -5.89
CA PHE A 104 1.10 -9.17 -6.34
C PHE A 104 1.25 -9.13 -7.86
N ASP A 105 1.11 -10.25 -8.57
CA ASP A 105 1.09 -10.27 -10.05
C ASP A 105 -0.05 -9.42 -10.61
N SER A 106 -1.27 -9.62 -10.07
CA SER A 106 -2.45 -8.83 -10.43
C SER A 106 -2.31 -7.37 -10.03
N ARG A 107 -1.78 -7.10 -8.82
CA ARG A 107 -1.59 -5.74 -8.31
C ARG A 107 -0.54 -4.96 -9.09
N PHE A 108 0.56 -5.60 -9.48
CA PHE A 108 1.58 -5.01 -10.35
C PHE A 108 0.97 -4.62 -11.71
N SER A 109 0.18 -5.52 -12.31
CA SER A 109 -0.48 -5.26 -13.59
C SER A 109 -1.50 -4.11 -13.50
N GLU A 110 -2.31 -4.06 -12.45
CA GLU A 110 -3.25 -2.97 -12.17
C GLU A 110 -2.51 -1.62 -12.02
N ALA A 111 -1.44 -1.58 -11.21
CA ALA A 111 -0.64 -0.38 -11.04
C ALA A 111 0.03 0.07 -12.35
N LEU A 112 0.52 -0.89 -13.16
CA LEU A 112 1.16 -0.58 -14.43
C LEU A 112 0.18 0.07 -15.43
N VAL A 113 -1.10 -0.34 -15.44
CA VAL A 113 -2.14 0.33 -16.24
C VAL A 113 -2.28 1.80 -15.86
N GLU A 114 -2.32 2.11 -14.56
CA GLU A 114 -2.39 3.49 -14.05
C GLU A 114 -1.13 4.30 -14.42
N ILE A 115 0.05 3.73 -14.22
CA ILE A 115 1.34 4.37 -14.50
C ILE A 115 1.47 4.70 -15.99
N GLU A 116 1.15 3.74 -16.87
CA GLU A 116 1.17 3.93 -18.32
C GLU A 116 0.15 4.97 -18.79
N HIS A 117 -1.03 5.02 -18.16
CA HIS A 117 -2.01 6.06 -18.43
C HIS A 117 -1.43 7.44 -18.10
N ASN A 118 -0.79 7.60 -16.95
CA ASN A 118 -0.17 8.87 -16.55
C ASN A 118 0.99 9.27 -17.48
N PHE A 119 1.85 8.33 -17.87
CA PHE A 119 2.92 8.60 -18.84
C PHE A 119 2.38 9.08 -20.19
N LYS A 120 1.32 8.44 -20.73
CA LYS A 120 0.68 8.84 -21.99
C LYS A 120 0.13 10.28 -21.95
N GLN A 121 -0.24 10.75 -20.77
CA GLN A 121 -0.77 12.11 -20.55
C GLN A 121 0.31 13.12 -20.12
N TYR A 122 1.59 12.75 -20.13
CA TYR A 122 2.70 13.55 -19.62
C TYR A 122 2.57 13.94 -18.13
N ARG A 123 1.83 13.14 -17.35
CA ARG A 123 1.61 13.31 -15.91
C ARG A 123 2.69 12.57 -15.11
N LEU A 124 3.92 13.06 -15.19
CA LEU A 124 5.10 12.37 -14.67
C LEU A 124 5.15 12.31 -13.14
N SER A 125 4.67 13.34 -12.45
CA SER A 125 4.55 13.37 -10.98
C SER A 125 3.57 12.30 -10.50
N GLU A 126 2.44 12.15 -11.19
CA GLU A 126 1.41 11.15 -10.90
C GLU A 126 1.90 9.74 -11.23
N ALA A 127 2.59 9.55 -12.35
CA ALA A 127 3.24 8.27 -12.69
C ALA A 127 4.25 7.84 -11.61
N LEU A 128 5.10 8.76 -11.16
CA LEU A 128 6.04 8.51 -10.07
C LEU A 128 5.33 8.23 -8.75
N THR A 129 4.24 8.95 -8.43
CA THR A 129 3.45 8.72 -7.22
C THR A 129 2.81 7.33 -7.21
N ALA A 130 2.24 6.90 -8.33
CA ALA A 130 1.69 5.55 -8.48
C ALA A 130 2.79 4.48 -8.35
N THR A 131 3.96 4.71 -8.96
CA THR A 131 5.13 3.83 -8.83
C THR A 131 5.62 3.76 -7.38
N TYR A 132 5.69 4.90 -6.69
CA TYR A 132 6.06 4.96 -5.26
C TYR A 132 5.13 4.12 -4.40
N LYS A 133 3.81 4.24 -4.60
CA LYS A 133 2.81 3.45 -3.85
C LYS A 133 2.95 1.95 -4.11
N LEU A 134 3.11 1.55 -5.38
CA LEU A 134 3.35 0.15 -5.74
C LEU A 134 4.58 -0.42 -5.02
N VAL A 135 5.67 0.34 -4.95
CA VAL A 135 6.91 -0.12 -4.31
C VAL A 135 6.81 -0.10 -2.78
N TRP A 136 6.33 1.01 -2.21
CA TRP A 136 6.33 1.21 -0.77
C TRP A 136 5.21 0.44 -0.08
N ASP A 137 3.98 0.64 -0.53
CA ASP A 137 2.78 0.14 0.14
C ASP A 137 2.52 -1.31 -0.28
N ASP A 138 2.56 -1.61 -1.58
CA ASP A 138 2.21 -2.95 -2.05
C ASP A 138 3.38 -3.92 -1.97
N PHE A 139 4.52 -3.61 -2.60
CA PHE A 139 5.66 -4.53 -2.65
C PHE A 139 6.31 -4.67 -1.27
N CYS A 140 6.71 -3.55 -0.66
CA CYS A 140 7.48 -3.60 0.58
C CYS A 140 6.63 -3.85 1.83
N ALA A 141 5.52 -3.11 2.02
CA ALA A 141 4.76 -3.18 3.26
C ALA A 141 3.81 -4.38 3.33
N TRP A 142 3.42 -4.94 2.18
CA TRP A 142 2.54 -6.10 2.11
C TRP A 142 3.20 -7.33 1.51
N TYR A 143 3.60 -7.31 0.23
CA TYR A 143 4.07 -8.52 -0.46
C TYR A 143 5.30 -9.14 0.22
N LEU A 144 6.37 -8.36 0.46
CA LEU A 144 7.56 -8.86 1.14
C LEU A 144 7.25 -9.35 2.55
N GLU A 145 6.33 -8.71 3.27
CA GLU A 145 5.90 -9.17 4.59
C GLU A 145 5.11 -10.48 4.53
N MET A 146 4.29 -10.66 3.49
CA MET A 146 3.54 -11.89 3.21
C MET A 146 4.49 -13.05 2.86
N VAL A 147 5.56 -12.80 2.10
CA VAL A 147 6.42 -13.88 1.58
C VAL A 147 7.70 -14.13 2.39
N LYS A 148 8.21 -13.16 3.17
CA LYS A 148 9.50 -13.29 3.88
C LYS A 148 9.54 -14.52 4.79
N PRO A 149 10.59 -15.33 4.81
CA PRO A 149 10.66 -16.44 5.75
C PRO A 149 10.70 -15.92 7.20
N ALA A 150 10.43 -16.82 8.16
CA ALA A 150 10.67 -16.52 9.56
C ALA A 150 12.16 -16.18 9.78
N TYR A 151 12.47 -15.48 10.88
CA TYR A 151 13.83 -15.03 11.14
C TYR A 151 14.83 -16.21 11.11
N GLN A 152 15.87 -16.09 10.28
CA GLN A 152 16.90 -17.13 10.05
C GLN A 152 16.37 -18.46 9.51
N GLN A 153 15.17 -18.48 8.91
CA GLN A 153 14.65 -19.65 8.20
C GLN A 153 14.81 -19.48 6.69
N PRO A 154 14.98 -20.57 5.93
CA PRO A 154 15.00 -20.51 4.47
C PRO A 154 13.59 -20.23 3.92
N VAL A 155 13.56 -19.75 2.67
CA VAL A 155 12.33 -19.59 1.88
C VAL A 155 12.23 -20.72 0.84
N ASP A 156 11.02 -21.07 0.42
CA ASP A 156 10.84 -21.99 -0.70
C ASP A 156 11.29 -21.38 -2.04
N ALA A 157 11.66 -22.24 -2.98
CA ALA A 157 12.21 -21.84 -4.27
C ALA A 157 11.23 -21.01 -5.13
N ALA A 158 9.92 -21.32 -5.08
CA ALA A 158 8.92 -20.64 -5.90
C ALA A 158 8.69 -19.20 -5.43
N SER A 159 8.59 -19.00 -4.11
CA SER A 159 8.48 -17.66 -3.50
C SER A 159 9.70 -16.80 -3.77
N LYS A 160 10.92 -17.35 -3.66
CA LYS A 160 12.14 -16.63 -4.01
C LYS A 160 12.12 -16.21 -5.48
N ALA A 161 11.87 -17.15 -6.39
CA ALA A 161 11.88 -16.90 -7.83
C ALA A 161 10.86 -15.83 -8.25
N ALA A 162 9.62 -15.93 -7.75
CA ALA A 162 8.58 -14.93 -8.00
C ALA A 162 8.98 -13.55 -7.47
N THR A 163 9.51 -13.49 -6.25
CA THR A 163 9.94 -12.23 -5.63
C THR A 163 11.08 -11.56 -6.39
N VAL A 164 12.08 -12.33 -6.83
CA VAL A 164 13.19 -11.81 -7.65
C VAL A 164 12.68 -11.27 -8.98
N LYS A 165 11.79 -12.00 -9.65
CA LYS A 165 11.14 -11.55 -10.90
C LYS A 165 10.40 -10.22 -10.70
N TYR A 166 9.56 -10.13 -9.67
CA TYR A 166 8.80 -8.91 -9.39
C TYR A 166 9.71 -7.73 -9.05
N PHE A 167 10.77 -7.97 -8.29
CA PHE A 167 11.72 -6.92 -7.97
C PHE A 167 12.44 -6.44 -9.23
N GLU A 168 12.86 -7.35 -10.11
CA GLU A 168 13.46 -6.95 -11.39
C GLU A 168 12.51 -6.06 -12.20
N GLN A 169 11.22 -6.39 -12.26
CA GLN A 169 10.21 -5.56 -12.92
C GLN A 169 10.05 -4.19 -12.23
N VAL A 170 10.07 -4.14 -10.90
CA VAL A 170 10.06 -2.90 -10.12
C VAL A 170 11.28 -2.03 -10.43
N LEU A 171 12.48 -2.62 -10.57
CA LEU A 171 13.68 -1.86 -10.94
C LEU A 171 13.53 -1.22 -12.32
N LYS A 172 13.06 -1.98 -13.31
CA LYS A 172 12.81 -1.47 -14.68
C LYS A 172 11.78 -0.34 -14.68
N LEU A 173 10.72 -0.47 -13.89
CA LEU A 173 9.68 0.55 -13.75
C LEU A 173 10.18 1.82 -13.05
N LEU A 174 11.08 1.68 -12.07
CA LEU A 174 11.69 2.80 -11.35
C LEU A 174 12.78 3.52 -12.14
N HIS A 175 13.42 2.85 -13.09
CA HIS A 175 14.61 3.34 -13.78
C HIS A 175 14.48 4.74 -14.40
N PRO A 176 13.36 5.14 -15.04
CA PRO A 176 13.17 6.50 -15.54
C PRO A 176 13.31 7.59 -14.45
N PHE A 177 12.99 7.24 -13.21
CA PHE A 177 13.02 8.14 -12.06
C PHE A 177 14.32 8.03 -11.26
N MET A 178 14.84 6.82 -11.11
CA MET A 178 15.99 6.47 -10.26
C MET A 178 17.10 5.71 -11.02
N PRO A 179 17.69 6.31 -12.06
CA PRO A 179 18.57 5.58 -12.98
C PRO A 179 19.82 5.02 -12.31
N PHE A 180 20.39 5.65 -11.27
CA PHE A 180 21.67 5.19 -10.72
C PHE A 180 21.51 3.97 -9.82
N LEU A 181 20.60 4.03 -8.84
CA LEU A 181 20.33 2.94 -7.92
C LEU A 181 19.77 1.73 -8.65
N THR A 182 18.82 1.95 -9.56
CA THR A 182 18.22 0.83 -10.29
C THR A 182 19.23 0.13 -11.17
N GLU A 183 20.12 0.85 -11.85
CA GLU A 183 21.18 0.27 -12.69
C GLU A 183 22.19 -0.54 -11.85
N GLU A 184 22.62 0.00 -10.71
CA GLU A 184 23.51 -0.70 -9.78
C GLU A 184 22.89 -2.01 -9.30
N LEU A 185 21.63 -1.95 -8.82
CA LEU A 185 20.93 -3.13 -8.33
C LEU A 185 20.64 -4.14 -9.44
N TYR A 186 20.33 -3.66 -10.64
CA TYR A 186 20.05 -4.51 -11.79
C TYR A 186 21.24 -5.41 -12.12
N HIS A 187 22.48 -4.98 -11.95
CA HIS A 187 23.66 -5.81 -12.24
C HIS A 187 24.01 -6.83 -11.15
N ASP A 188 23.28 -6.86 -10.03
CA ASP A 188 23.53 -7.84 -8.98
C ASP A 188 23.17 -9.27 -9.40
N GLU A 189 23.98 -10.24 -8.97
CA GLU A 189 23.80 -11.67 -9.25
C GLU A 189 22.42 -12.22 -8.82
N LEU A 190 21.73 -11.53 -7.90
CA LEU A 190 20.35 -11.84 -7.53
C LEU A 190 19.42 -11.90 -8.76
N PHE A 191 19.66 -11.04 -9.75
CA PHE A 191 18.87 -10.94 -10.98
C PHE A 191 19.49 -11.70 -12.15
N GLY A 192 20.43 -12.62 -11.85
CA GLY A 192 21.19 -13.38 -12.82
C GLY A 192 22.52 -12.72 -13.17
N GLN A 193 23.34 -13.46 -13.93
CA GLN A 193 24.62 -12.97 -14.43
C GLN A 193 24.39 -12.07 -15.63
N ARG A 194 24.99 -10.88 -15.62
CA ARG A 194 24.81 -9.83 -16.64
C ARG A 194 26.17 -9.33 -17.10
N THR A 195 26.29 -9.02 -18.39
CA THR A 195 27.44 -8.32 -18.95
C THR A 195 27.28 -6.82 -18.79
N ASP A 196 28.35 -6.06 -19.00
CA ASP A 196 28.33 -4.58 -18.94
C ASP A 196 27.34 -3.93 -19.92
N MET A 197 26.85 -4.67 -20.92
CA MET A 197 25.88 -4.19 -21.91
C MET A 197 24.43 -4.60 -21.59
N ASP A 198 24.22 -5.47 -20.60
CA ASP A 198 22.89 -5.90 -20.14
C ASP A 198 22.33 -4.88 -19.14
N CYS A 199 22.24 -3.62 -19.55
CA CYS A 199 21.86 -2.50 -18.70
C CYS A 199 20.33 -2.39 -18.52
N CYS A 200 19.90 -1.89 -17.36
CA CYS A 200 18.50 -1.59 -17.08
C CYS A 200 17.92 -0.56 -18.04
N ILE A 201 18.73 0.44 -18.45
CA ILE A 201 18.32 1.50 -19.39
C ILE A 201 17.87 1.00 -20.77
N VAL A 202 18.33 -0.19 -21.20
CA VAL A 202 17.94 -0.83 -22.47
C VAL A 202 17.11 -2.09 -22.29
N ALA A 203 16.73 -2.42 -21.04
CA ALA A 203 15.93 -3.59 -20.75
C ALA A 203 14.50 -3.44 -21.26
N ASP A 204 13.88 -4.57 -21.62
CA ASP A 204 12.47 -4.59 -22.01
C ASP A 204 11.59 -4.06 -20.88
N TYR A 205 10.80 -3.04 -21.20
CA TYR A 205 9.88 -2.44 -20.24
C TYR A 205 8.77 -3.44 -19.85
N PRO A 206 8.30 -3.43 -18.58
CA PRO A 206 7.24 -4.33 -18.15
C PRO A 206 5.97 -4.21 -19.00
N VAL A 207 5.30 -5.34 -19.23
CA VAL A 207 4.04 -5.41 -19.97
C VAL A 207 2.91 -5.73 -19.00
N VAL A 208 1.75 -5.11 -19.21
CA VAL A 208 0.54 -5.37 -18.41
C VAL A 208 0.12 -6.83 -18.58
N GLY A 209 0.04 -7.55 -17.46
CA GLY A 209 -0.49 -8.91 -17.39
C GLY A 209 -1.99 -8.95 -17.13
N GLU A 210 -2.47 -10.12 -16.73
CA GLU A 210 -3.88 -10.30 -16.33
C GLU A 210 -4.13 -9.66 -14.95
N VAL A 211 -5.28 -9.01 -14.81
CA VAL A 211 -5.71 -8.41 -13.54
C VAL A 211 -6.90 -9.20 -13.02
N ASN A 212 -6.71 -9.89 -11.90
CA ASN A 212 -7.80 -10.57 -11.21
C ASN A 212 -8.46 -9.64 -10.19
N GLU A 213 -9.56 -8.99 -10.59
CA GLU A 213 -10.28 -8.02 -9.75
C GLU A 213 -10.84 -8.65 -8.46
N ALA A 214 -11.31 -9.89 -8.50
CA ALA A 214 -11.82 -10.60 -7.32
C ALA A 214 -10.70 -10.82 -6.30
N LEU A 215 -9.53 -11.27 -6.77
CA LEU A 215 -8.35 -11.47 -5.93
C LEU A 215 -7.86 -10.17 -5.27
N LEU A 216 -7.87 -9.06 -6.03
CA LEU A 216 -7.51 -7.75 -5.49
C LEU A 216 -8.47 -7.29 -4.40
N LYS A 217 -9.78 -7.45 -4.62
CA LYS A 217 -10.80 -7.14 -3.62
C LYS A 217 -10.65 -7.99 -2.36
N ASP A 218 -10.42 -9.29 -2.53
CA ASP A 218 -10.21 -10.22 -1.42
C ASP A 218 -8.96 -9.85 -0.61
N ALA A 219 -7.87 -9.47 -1.29
CA ALA A 219 -6.65 -9.01 -0.64
C ALA A 219 -6.90 -7.77 0.22
N GLU A 220 -7.69 -6.80 -0.26
CA GLU A 220 -8.02 -5.61 0.54
C GLU A 220 -8.85 -5.94 1.78
N LEU A 221 -9.79 -6.91 1.69
CA LEU A 221 -10.50 -7.42 2.87
C LEU A 221 -9.54 -8.08 3.87
N VAL A 222 -8.57 -8.86 3.39
CA VAL A 222 -7.57 -9.52 4.25
C VAL A 222 -6.60 -8.52 4.87
N LYS A 223 -6.15 -7.51 4.12
CA LYS A 223 -5.35 -6.39 4.66
C LYS A 223 -6.11 -5.64 5.74
N GLY A 224 -7.41 -5.41 5.53
CA GLY A 224 -8.32 -4.83 6.52
C GLY A 224 -8.41 -5.69 7.78
N LEU A 225 -8.62 -7.00 7.63
CA LEU A 225 -8.64 -7.96 8.73
C LEU A 225 -7.34 -7.95 9.55
N VAL A 226 -6.19 -8.05 8.90
CA VAL A 226 -4.88 -8.00 9.58
C VAL A 226 -4.71 -6.68 10.34
N SER A 227 -5.13 -5.56 9.75
CA SER A 227 -5.06 -4.24 10.37
C SER A 227 -5.95 -4.15 11.61
N GLU A 228 -7.17 -4.69 11.54
CA GLU A 228 -8.09 -4.71 12.69
C GLU A 228 -7.60 -5.65 13.80
N ILE A 229 -7.04 -6.82 13.48
CA ILE A 229 -6.44 -7.69 14.51
C ILE A 229 -5.29 -6.96 15.24
N ARG A 230 -4.44 -6.25 14.48
CA ARG A 230 -3.36 -5.42 15.05
C ARG A 230 -3.93 -4.25 15.88
N ASN A 231 -5.05 -3.67 15.47
CA ASN A 231 -5.73 -2.60 16.19
C ASN A 231 -6.31 -3.10 17.53
N VAL A 232 -7.00 -4.25 17.52
CA VAL A 232 -7.46 -4.92 18.74
C VAL A 232 -6.28 -5.19 19.67
N ARG A 233 -5.20 -5.77 19.14
CA ARG A 233 -3.98 -6.03 19.91
C ARG A 233 -3.44 -4.76 20.58
N ASN A 234 -3.26 -3.68 19.81
CA ASN A 234 -2.73 -2.41 20.32
C ASN A 234 -3.64 -1.81 21.40
N THR A 235 -4.95 -1.85 21.17
CA THR A 235 -5.90 -1.22 22.09
C THR A 235 -6.09 -2.02 23.36
N ARG A 236 -6.01 -3.35 23.27
CA ARG A 236 -6.01 -4.26 24.42
C ARG A 236 -4.64 -4.39 25.08
N GLN A 237 -3.62 -3.65 24.59
CA GLN A 237 -2.24 -3.71 25.05
C GLN A 237 -1.67 -5.14 25.06
N ILE A 238 -2.13 -5.99 24.15
CA ILE A 238 -1.67 -7.36 23.99
C ILE A 238 -0.31 -7.32 23.31
N SER A 239 0.67 -8.03 23.86
CA SER A 239 2.02 -8.09 23.30
C SER A 239 2.00 -8.62 21.87
N PRO A 240 2.73 -8.03 20.90
CA PRO A 240 2.89 -8.59 19.55
C PRO A 240 3.39 -10.03 19.49
N LYS A 241 4.03 -10.52 20.57
CA LYS A 241 4.53 -11.90 20.66
C LYS A 241 3.45 -12.91 21.08
N GLU A 242 2.35 -12.45 21.67
CA GLU A 242 1.25 -13.31 22.09
C GLU A 242 0.42 -13.72 20.87
N ALA A 243 0.33 -15.02 20.61
CA ALA A 243 -0.48 -15.53 19.50
C ALA A 243 -1.96 -15.45 19.87
N LEU A 244 -2.78 -14.95 18.94
CA LEU A 244 -4.23 -14.80 19.13
C LEU A 244 -4.99 -15.96 18.46
N GLU A 245 -6.12 -16.34 19.04
CA GLU A 245 -7.10 -17.17 18.34
C GLU A 245 -8.09 -16.27 17.60
N LEU A 246 -8.55 -16.73 16.43
CA LEU A 246 -9.49 -16.01 15.59
C LEU A 246 -10.69 -16.91 15.27
N SER A 247 -11.89 -16.39 15.40
CA SER A 247 -13.08 -17.01 14.84
C SER A 247 -13.63 -16.14 13.72
N ILE A 248 -13.95 -16.77 12.59
CA ILE A 248 -14.36 -16.11 11.36
C ILE A 248 -15.78 -16.54 11.03
N LYS A 249 -16.70 -15.57 10.98
CA LYS A 249 -18.05 -15.78 10.47
C LYS A 249 -18.16 -15.09 9.11
N VAL A 250 -18.21 -15.93 8.07
CA VAL A 250 -18.20 -15.50 6.68
C VAL A 250 -19.64 -15.24 6.21
N ASN A 251 -19.93 -14.01 5.84
CA ASN A 251 -21.17 -13.57 5.21
C ASN A 251 -20.94 -13.05 3.76
N SER A 252 -19.69 -13.05 3.28
CA SER A 252 -19.32 -12.72 1.90
C SER A 252 -18.86 -13.96 1.10
N ASP A 253 -18.44 -13.76 -0.14
CA ASP A 253 -18.03 -14.84 -1.05
C ASP A 253 -16.53 -15.19 -0.96
N ILE A 254 -15.76 -14.50 -0.11
CA ILE A 254 -14.31 -14.68 0.00
C ILE A 254 -13.96 -16.05 0.61
N ALA A 255 -13.01 -16.74 -0.01
CA ALA A 255 -12.44 -17.97 0.53
C ALA A 255 -11.29 -17.67 1.51
N TYR A 256 -11.60 -17.24 2.74
CA TYR A 256 -10.57 -16.95 3.77
C TYR A 256 -9.59 -18.09 4.03
N ALA A 257 -9.98 -19.34 3.75
CA ALA A 257 -9.11 -20.51 3.84
C ALA A 257 -7.80 -20.32 3.03
N ASP A 258 -7.88 -19.72 1.85
CA ASP A 258 -6.73 -19.48 0.96
C ASP A 258 -5.79 -18.39 1.50
N TRP A 259 -6.26 -17.61 2.48
CA TRP A 259 -5.54 -16.48 3.08
C TRP A 259 -5.03 -16.75 4.50
N LEU A 260 -5.37 -17.91 5.09
CA LEU A 260 -5.03 -18.21 6.49
C LEU A 260 -3.53 -18.15 6.77
N ALA A 261 -2.69 -18.63 5.85
CA ALA A 261 -1.23 -18.56 5.99
C ALA A 261 -0.73 -17.11 6.15
N ILE A 262 -1.31 -16.19 5.37
CA ILE A 262 -1.00 -14.76 5.45
C ILE A 262 -1.52 -14.16 6.76
N ILE A 263 -2.74 -14.50 7.16
CA ILE A 263 -3.37 -13.99 8.40
C ILE A 263 -2.57 -14.45 9.62
N TYR A 264 -2.27 -15.75 9.73
CA TYR A 264 -1.47 -16.33 10.81
C TYR A 264 -0.13 -15.61 10.97
N LYS A 265 0.56 -15.39 9.85
CA LYS A 265 1.86 -14.74 9.83
C LYS A 265 1.80 -13.24 10.17
N LEU A 266 0.93 -12.48 9.51
CA LEU A 266 0.95 -11.02 9.62
C LEU A 266 0.26 -10.49 10.88
N ALA A 267 -0.68 -11.26 11.44
CA ALA A 267 -1.42 -10.89 12.64
C ALA A 267 -0.97 -11.64 13.90
N ASN A 268 -0.04 -12.60 13.78
CA ASN A 268 0.37 -13.54 14.83
C ASN A 268 -0.85 -14.25 15.42
N VAL A 269 -1.55 -14.99 14.57
CA VAL A 269 -2.72 -15.80 14.92
C VAL A 269 -2.30 -17.26 14.95
N SER A 270 -2.59 -17.97 16.05
CA SER A 270 -2.24 -19.39 16.23
C SER A 270 -3.26 -20.34 15.61
N LYS A 271 -4.53 -19.93 15.57
CA LYS A 271 -5.65 -20.75 15.10
C LYS A 271 -6.76 -19.86 14.55
N ALA A 272 -7.36 -20.27 13.44
CA ALA A 272 -8.58 -19.70 12.91
C ALA A 272 -9.67 -20.79 12.79
N ASP A 273 -10.83 -20.55 13.38
CA ASP A 273 -12.01 -21.41 13.27
C ASP A 273 -13.13 -20.69 12.51
N PHE A 274 -13.80 -21.40 11.60
CA PHE A 274 -14.98 -20.90 10.91
C PHE A 274 -16.24 -21.18 11.75
N VAL A 275 -17.02 -20.15 12.03
CA VAL A 275 -18.19 -20.23 12.93
C VAL A 275 -19.45 -19.70 12.27
N SER A 276 -20.62 -20.24 12.66
CA SER A 276 -21.94 -19.75 12.26
C SER A 276 -22.47 -18.66 13.17
N ASP A 277 -22.10 -18.72 14.45
CA ASP A 277 -22.65 -17.90 15.52
C ASP A 277 -21.58 -17.03 16.17
N LYS A 278 -22.04 -16.01 16.92
CA LYS A 278 -21.14 -15.12 17.65
C LYS A 278 -20.42 -15.87 18.76
N VAL A 279 -19.17 -15.49 19.02
CA VAL A 279 -18.38 -16.03 20.13
C VAL A 279 -18.56 -15.14 21.36
N ALA A 280 -19.16 -15.68 22.42
CA ALA A 280 -19.40 -14.94 23.66
C ALA A 280 -18.08 -14.56 24.36
N GLY A 281 -18.01 -13.33 24.88
CA GLY A 281 -16.83 -12.82 25.60
C GLY A 281 -15.62 -12.48 24.73
N ALA A 282 -15.74 -12.59 23.40
CA ALA A 282 -14.68 -12.23 22.46
C ALA A 282 -14.75 -10.74 22.07
N ALA A 283 -13.60 -10.15 21.73
CA ALA A 283 -13.58 -8.88 21.01
C ALA A 283 -14.09 -9.11 19.58
N SER A 284 -15.19 -8.45 19.22
CA SER A 284 -15.79 -8.55 17.89
C SER A 284 -15.55 -7.32 17.04
N PHE A 285 -15.30 -7.51 15.75
CA PHE A 285 -15.22 -6.45 14.76
C PHE A 285 -15.66 -6.96 13.37
N MET A 286 -15.86 -6.04 12.42
CA MET A 286 -16.37 -6.37 11.08
C MET A 286 -15.48 -5.76 10.00
N VAL A 287 -15.15 -6.57 8.99
CA VAL A 287 -14.44 -6.13 7.78
C VAL A 287 -15.27 -6.53 6.57
N GLY A 288 -15.69 -5.55 5.77
CA GLY A 288 -16.69 -5.78 4.74
C GLY A 288 -18.00 -6.27 5.37
N LYS A 289 -18.44 -7.47 4.98
CA LYS A 289 -19.65 -8.12 5.50
C LYS A 289 -19.35 -9.19 6.56
N ASP A 290 -18.09 -9.54 6.74
CA ASP A 290 -17.66 -10.67 7.56
C ASP A 290 -17.39 -10.24 9.00
N GLU A 291 -17.80 -11.08 9.94
CA GLU A 291 -17.65 -10.82 11.38
C GLU A 291 -16.48 -11.65 11.93
N PHE A 292 -15.66 -11.02 12.76
CA PHE A 292 -14.47 -11.62 13.35
C PHE A 292 -14.49 -11.52 14.85
N PHE A 293 -14.01 -12.55 15.52
CA PHE A 293 -14.01 -12.64 16.98
C PHE A 293 -12.64 -13.08 17.47
N ILE A 294 -12.07 -12.35 18.43
CA ILE A 294 -10.83 -12.70 19.12
C ILE A 294 -11.19 -13.02 20.57
N PRO A 295 -11.17 -14.29 21.00
CA PRO A 295 -11.32 -14.65 22.40
C PRO A 295 -10.22 -13.97 23.22
N LEU A 296 -10.60 -13.29 24.30
CA LEU A 296 -9.65 -12.63 25.19
C LEU A 296 -9.51 -13.43 26.48
N ASN A 297 -8.28 -13.61 26.94
CA ASN A 297 -8.01 -14.19 28.27
C ASN A 297 -8.43 -13.19 29.37
N GLU A 298 -8.86 -13.70 30.54
CA GLU A 298 -9.53 -12.97 31.64
C GLU A 298 -8.82 -11.73 32.24
N ASN A 299 -7.64 -11.33 31.76
CA ASN A 299 -6.90 -10.14 32.22
C ASN A 299 -7.29 -8.84 31.48
N VAL A 300 -8.51 -8.76 30.96
CA VAL A 300 -9.01 -7.57 30.27
C VAL A 300 -9.57 -6.57 31.26
N ASP A 301 -9.08 -5.33 31.23
CA ASP A 301 -9.72 -4.20 31.89
C ASP A 301 -11.08 -3.91 31.22
N LEU A 302 -12.14 -4.49 31.78
CA LEU A 302 -13.53 -4.32 31.33
C LEU A 302 -13.96 -2.83 31.35
N GLY A 303 -13.39 -2.02 32.24
CA GLY A 303 -13.67 -0.59 32.33
C GLY A 303 -13.13 0.17 31.11
N ALA A 304 -11.87 -0.09 30.75
CA ALA A 304 -11.25 0.48 29.55
C ALA A 304 -11.97 0.05 28.27
N GLU A 305 -12.45 -1.19 28.19
CA GLU A 305 -13.18 -1.66 27.01
C GLU A 305 -14.56 -1.02 26.88
N LYS A 306 -15.28 -0.88 27.99
CA LYS A 306 -16.57 -0.20 27.98
C LYS A 306 -16.43 1.24 27.51
N GLU A 307 -15.44 1.97 28.03
CA GLU A 307 -15.17 3.35 27.60
C GLU A 307 -14.83 3.43 26.10
N ARG A 308 -14.03 2.48 25.60
CA ARG A 308 -13.65 2.43 24.18
C ARG A 308 -14.85 2.17 23.26
N LEU A 309 -15.60 1.10 23.53
CA LEU A 309 -16.78 0.76 22.73
C LEU A 309 -17.82 1.90 22.78
N THR A 310 -17.95 2.59 23.92
CA THR A 310 -18.78 3.81 23.99
C THR A 310 -18.25 4.92 23.07
N LYS A 311 -16.95 5.22 23.05
CA LYS A 311 -16.37 6.24 22.14
C LYS A 311 -16.53 5.85 20.67
N GLU A 312 -16.33 4.59 20.33
CA GLU A 312 -16.54 4.09 18.96
C GLU A 312 -18.01 4.19 18.54
N LEU A 313 -18.93 3.87 19.45
CA LEU A 313 -20.37 4.03 19.23
C LEU A 313 -20.74 5.50 19.02
N GLU A 314 -20.19 6.43 19.81
CA GLU A 314 -20.40 7.87 19.66
C GLU A 314 -19.88 8.40 18.32
N TYR A 315 -18.69 7.94 17.90
CA TYR A 315 -18.13 8.28 16.59
C TYR A 315 -19.04 7.81 15.45
N LEU A 316 -19.48 6.54 15.48
CA LEU A 316 -20.36 5.99 14.45
C LEU A 316 -21.73 6.68 14.45
N GLN A 317 -22.26 7.07 15.61
CA GLN A 317 -23.48 7.89 15.68
C GLN A 317 -23.28 9.27 15.02
N GLY A 318 -22.12 9.90 15.23
CA GLY A 318 -21.77 11.17 14.56
C GLY A 318 -21.64 11.01 13.04
N PHE A 319 -20.98 9.94 12.60
CA PHE A 319 -20.87 9.60 11.18
C PHE A 319 -22.24 9.34 10.56
N LEU A 320 -23.10 8.55 11.20
CA LEU A 320 -24.45 8.24 10.71
C LEU A 320 -25.29 9.51 10.54
N LYS A 321 -25.23 10.45 11.51
CA LYS A 321 -25.89 11.75 11.38
C LYS A 321 -25.45 12.52 10.14
N SER A 322 -24.15 12.45 9.79
CA SER A 322 -23.63 13.14 8.60
C SER A 322 -24.12 12.49 7.30
N VAL A 323 -24.25 11.16 7.28
CA VAL A 323 -24.77 10.41 6.12
C VAL A 323 -26.28 10.64 5.97
N ASP A 324 -27.03 10.58 7.05
CA ASP A 324 -28.48 10.86 7.06
C ASP A 324 -28.77 12.31 6.62
N ALA A 325 -27.94 13.28 7.00
CA ALA A 325 -28.08 14.65 6.55
C ALA A 325 -27.88 14.80 5.03
N LYS A 326 -26.99 14.00 4.42
CA LYS A 326 -26.82 13.97 2.96
C LYS A 326 -27.99 13.29 2.27
N LEU A 327 -28.41 12.12 2.77
CA LEU A 327 -29.50 11.34 2.18
C LEU A 327 -30.88 11.98 2.35
N SER A 328 -31.09 12.82 3.37
CA SER A 328 -32.31 13.60 3.56
C SER A 328 -32.34 14.92 2.80
N ASN A 329 -31.21 15.35 2.22
CA ASN A 329 -31.15 16.56 1.40
C ASN A 329 -31.68 16.26 -0.02
N GLU A 330 -32.91 16.69 -0.31
CA GLU A 330 -33.55 16.49 -1.60
C GLU A 330 -32.72 16.98 -2.79
N ARG A 331 -31.98 18.10 -2.65
CA ARG A 331 -31.11 18.61 -3.70
C ARG A 331 -29.91 17.69 -3.96
N PHE A 332 -29.38 17.04 -2.92
CA PHE A 332 -28.30 16.07 -3.10
C PHE A 332 -28.82 14.81 -3.80
N VAL A 333 -29.94 14.27 -3.34
CA VAL A 333 -30.55 13.05 -3.91
C VAL A 333 -30.96 13.23 -5.37
N GLN A 334 -31.43 14.42 -5.74
CA GLN A 334 -31.85 14.70 -7.13
C GLN A 334 -30.68 14.96 -8.09
N ASN A 335 -29.55 15.49 -7.60
CA ASN A 335 -28.43 15.92 -8.46
C ASN A 335 -27.21 15.00 -8.42
N ALA A 336 -27.08 14.15 -7.40
CA ALA A 336 -25.99 13.19 -7.31
C ALA A 336 -26.20 12.04 -8.30
N LYS A 337 -25.09 11.50 -8.83
CA LYS A 337 -25.13 10.30 -9.66
C LYS A 337 -25.68 9.11 -8.86
N PRO A 338 -26.41 8.17 -9.48
CA PRO A 338 -26.96 7.00 -8.79
C PRO A 338 -25.93 6.22 -7.95
N GLU A 339 -24.72 6.03 -8.48
CA GLU A 339 -23.60 5.36 -7.79
C GLU A 339 -23.18 6.07 -6.49
N ILE A 340 -23.27 7.40 -6.45
CA ILE A 340 -22.92 8.19 -5.26
C ILE A 340 -23.99 8.02 -4.18
N ILE A 341 -25.26 8.00 -4.58
CA ILE A 341 -26.39 7.78 -3.65
C ILE A 341 -26.32 6.37 -3.07
N GLU A 342 -26.03 5.38 -3.91
CA GLU A 342 -25.89 3.99 -3.47
C GLU A 342 -24.71 3.81 -2.51
N ASN A 343 -23.57 4.46 -2.78
CA ASN A 343 -22.45 4.46 -1.85
C ASN A 343 -22.79 5.09 -0.49
N GLU A 344 -23.54 6.19 -0.45
CA GLU A 344 -23.97 6.77 0.83
C GLU A 344 -24.99 5.88 1.57
N ARG A 345 -25.85 5.15 0.85
CA ARG A 345 -26.73 4.13 1.45
C ARG A 345 -25.96 2.94 2.02
N ASN A 346 -24.95 2.45 1.30
CA ASN A 346 -24.07 1.39 1.79
C ASN A 346 -23.32 1.82 3.06
N LYS A 347 -22.77 3.04 3.08
CA LYS A 347 -22.15 3.62 4.29
C LYS A 347 -23.11 3.66 5.48
N LYS A 348 -24.38 3.98 5.24
CA LYS A 348 -25.41 3.97 6.29
C LYS A 348 -25.62 2.56 6.84
N ALA A 349 -25.88 1.59 5.97
CA ALA A 349 -26.12 0.20 6.37
C ALA A 349 -24.93 -0.41 7.11
N ASP A 350 -23.70 -0.14 6.65
CA ASP A 350 -22.47 -0.59 7.29
C ASP A 350 -22.33 0.01 8.70
N ALA A 351 -22.58 1.32 8.85
CA ALA A 351 -22.51 2.00 10.13
C ALA A 351 -23.57 1.48 11.12
N GLU A 352 -24.82 1.28 10.68
CA GLU A 352 -25.89 0.71 11.50
C GLU A 352 -25.55 -0.70 11.99
N THR A 353 -25.01 -1.53 11.11
CA THR A 353 -24.59 -2.90 11.42
C THR A 353 -23.45 -2.90 12.45
N LYS A 354 -22.40 -2.09 12.23
CA LYS A 354 -21.29 -1.93 13.20
C LYS A 354 -21.78 -1.44 14.56
N MET A 355 -22.69 -0.47 14.58
CA MET A 355 -23.29 0.03 15.82
C MET A 355 -24.08 -1.05 16.57
N SER A 356 -24.78 -1.95 15.87
CA SER A 356 -25.48 -3.07 16.50
C SER A 356 -24.51 -4.01 17.20
N ILE A 357 -23.41 -4.38 16.53
CA ILE A 357 -22.37 -5.26 17.08
C ILE A 357 -21.73 -4.63 18.33
N ILE A 358 -21.42 -3.34 18.29
CA ILE A 358 -20.84 -2.61 19.42
C ILE A 358 -21.81 -2.53 20.60
N LYS A 359 -23.10 -2.25 20.35
CA LYS A 359 -24.12 -2.22 21.41
C LYS A 359 -24.30 -3.57 22.09
N GLU A 360 -24.26 -4.65 21.32
CA GLU A 360 -24.33 -6.01 21.85
C GLU A 360 -23.06 -6.38 22.61
N SER A 361 -21.89 -5.99 22.12
CA SER A 361 -20.61 -6.16 22.83
C SER A 361 -20.62 -5.43 24.18
N LEU A 362 -21.14 -4.20 24.22
CA LEU A 362 -21.34 -3.42 25.45
C LEU A 362 -22.34 -4.06 26.42
N ALA A 363 -23.30 -4.85 25.93
CA ALA A 363 -24.27 -5.57 26.76
C ALA A 363 -23.71 -6.90 27.29
N GLY A 364 -22.69 -7.45 26.65
CA GLY A 364 -21.99 -8.68 27.06
C GLY A 364 -20.78 -8.46 27.98
N LEU A 365 -20.40 -7.21 28.25
CA LEU A 365 -19.39 -6.77 29.22
C LEU A 365 -20.06 -6.34 30.52
#